data_AF-A0A0S7EIZ6-F1
#
_entry.id   AF-A0A0S7EIZ6-F1
#
_cell.length_a   1.000
_cell.length_b   1.000
_cell.length_c   1.000
_cell.angle_alpha   90.00
_cell.angle_beta   90.00
_cell.angle_gamma   90.00
#
_symmetry.space_group_name_H-M   'P 1'
#
loop_
_entity.id
_entity.type
_entity.pdbx_description
1 polymer ?
#
loop_
_entity_poly.entity_id
_entity_poly.type
_entity_poly.pdbx_seq_one_letter_code
_entity_poly.pdbx_strand_id
1 'polypeptide(L)'
;TKGRCEITSREYCDFMHGYFHEEATLCSQVACMDDVCGLLPFLHPQIPDQFSRLWLSLFLHAGVLHCLVSVFFQMSVLRDLEKLAGWLRISIIYLLSGVTGNLASAIFLPYRAEVGPAGSQFGILACLFVELFQSWQILERPWRAFTKLAAISVFFFSFGLLPWIDNFAHVCGFLSGFFLSFAF
;
A
#
# COMPACT_ATOMS: atom_id res chain seq x y z
N THR A 1 26.88 7.13 -16.61
CA THR A 1 27.08 5.68 -16.33
C THR A 1 26.26 5.35 -15.10
N LYS A 2 25.31 4.41 -15.18
CA LYS A 2 24.54 4.00 -13.99
C LYS A 2 25.47 3.23 -13.06
N GLY A 3 25.78 3.79 -11.88
CA GLY A 3 26.43 3.03 -10.83
C GLY A 3 25.55 1.83 -10.47
N ARG A 4 26.13 0.64 -10.41
CA ARG A 4 25.44 -0.56 -9.92
C ARG A 4 26.17 -1.01 -8.67
N CYS A 5 25.45 -1.13 -7.57
CA CYS A 5 25.96 -1.80 -6.39
C CYS A 5 25.72 -3.29 -6.55
N GLU A 6 26.79 -4.07 -6.51
CA GLU A 6 26.76 -5.51 -6.67
C GLU A 6 27.67 -6.14 -5.61
N ILE A 7 27.20 -7.20 -4.96
CA ILE A 7 28.03 -7.98 -4.04
C ILE A 7 28.99 -8.79 -4.89
N THR A 8 30.26 -8.39 -4.90
CA THR A 8 31.29 -8.96 -5.77
C THR A 8 32.63 -9.04 -5.03
N SER A 9 33.66 -9.62 -5.65
CA SER A 9 35.02 -9.62 -5.10
C SER A 9 35.69 -8.24 -5.26
N ARG A 10 36.66 -7.94 -4.38
CA ARG A 10 37.46 -6.70 -4.49
C ARG A 10 38.13 -6.57 -5.86
N GLU A 11 38.71 -7.66 -6.35
CA GLU A 11 39.38 -7.72 -7.65
C GLU A 11 38.45 -7.34 -8.81
N TYR A 12 37.20 -7.82 -8.78
CA TYR A 12 36.21 -7.49 -9.81
C TYR A 12 35.73 -6.04 -9.68
N CYS A 13 35.55 -5.54 -8.45
CA CYS A 13 35.20 -4.14 -8.22
C CYS A 13 36.30 -3.18 -8.75
N ASP A 14 37.56 -3.49 -8.46
CA ASP A 14 38.73 -2.75 -8.93
C ASP A 14 38.84 -2.80 -10.47
N PHE A 15 38.60 -3.97 -11.07
CA PHE A 15 38.55 -4.14 -12.53
C PHE A 15 37.47 -3.27 -13.20
N MET A 16 36.32 -3.12 -12.56
CA MET A 16 35.21 -2.28 -13.04
C MET A 16 35.39 -0.80 -12.70
N HIS A 17 36.53 -0.40 -12.11
CA HIS A 17 36.79 0.95 -11.60
C HIS A 17 35.72 1.43 -10.59
N GLY A 18 35.21 0.50 -9.77
CA GLY A 18 34.27 0.77 -8.69
C GLY A 18 34.95 1.14 -7.36
N TYR A 19 34.14 1.34 -6.32
CA TYR A 19 34.60 1.56 -4.95
C TYR A 19 34.14 0.40 -4.06
N PHE A 20 35.09 -0.30 -3.44
CA PHE A 20 34.82 -1.50 -2.64
C PHE A 20 34.65 -1.16 -1.15
N HIS A 21 33.55 -1.62 -0.54
CA HIS A 21 33.27 -1.42 0.88
C HIS A 21 33.46 -2.74 1.65
N GLU A 22 34.57 -2.89 2.38
CA GLU A 22 34.89 -4.12 3.13
C GLU A 22 33.97 -4.38 4.32
N GLU A 23 33.47 -3.33 4.97
CA GLU A 23 32.62 -3.44 6.16
C GLU A 23 31.13 -3.65 5.83
N ALA A 24 30.77 -3.58 4.55
CA ALA A 24 29.39 -3.75 4.08
C ALA A 24 29.18 -5.18 3.58
N THR A 25 28.26 -5.90 4.22
CA THR A 25 27.81 -7.24 3.80
C THR A 25 26.55 -7.19 2.94
N LEU A 26 25.81 -6.08 2.96
CA LEU A 26 24.65 -5.82 2.10
C LEU A 26 24.80 -4.51 1.31
N CYS A 27 24.25 -4.48 0.08
CA CYS A 27 24.18 -3.26 -0.74
C CYS A 27 23.43 -2.10 -0.07
N SER A 28 22.56 -2.40 0.90
CA SER A 28 21.84 -1.38 1.67
C SER A 28 22.71 -0.61 2.66
N GLN A 29 23.93 -1.10 2.97
CA GLN A 29 24.87 -0.46 3.90
C GLN A 29 25.83 0.51 3.21
N VAL A 30 25.74 0.63 1.88
CA VAL A 30 26.48 1.61 1.09
C VAL A 30 25.50 2.62 0.52
N ALA A 31 25.97 3.78 0.04
CA ALA A 31 25.16 4.88 -0.50
C ALA A 31 24.41 4.54 -1.82
N CYS A 32 24.13 3.26 -2.06
CA CYS A 32 23.28 2.80 -3.14
C CYS A 32 21.80 3.15 -2.92
N MET A 33 21.39 3.44 -1.68
CA MET A 33 20.02 3.89 -1.43
C MET A 33 19.72 5.19 -2.18
N ASP A 34 20.65 6.15 -2.29
CA ASP A 34 20.45 7.38 -3.07
C ASP A 34 20.16 7.08 -4.55
N ASP A 35 20.89 6.14 -5.14
CA ASP A 35 20.74 5.77 -6.56
C ASP A 35 19.42 5.01 -6.84
N VAL A 36 18.97 4.17 -5.90
CA VAL A 36 17.73 3.38 -6.04
C VAL A 36 16.51 4.20 -5.64
N CYS A 37 16.66 5.05 -4.62
CA CYS A 37 15.61 5.79 -3.96
C CYS A 37 15.64 7.30 -4.25
N GLY A 38 16.09 7.69 -5.45
CA GLY A 38 16.39 9.08 -5.83
C GLY A 38 15.21 10.01 -6.17
N LEU A 39 13.98 9.74 -5.71
CA LEU A 39 12.86 10.69 -5.93
C LEU A 39 13.08 11.98 -5.14
N LEU A 40 13.62 11.86 -3.92
CA LEU A 40 14.00 12.95 -3.03
C LEU A 40 15.37 12.61 -2.41
N PRO A 41 16.23 13.58 -2.10
CA PRO A 41 17.49 13.30 -1.40
C PRO A 41 17.23 12.84 0.04
N PHE A 42 18.12 12.01 0.59
CA PHE A 42 18.14 11.69 2.02
C PHE A 42 18.71 12.89 2.80
N LEU A 43 18.14 13.23 3.97
CA LEU A 43 18.74 14.26 4.85
C LEU A 43 19.95 13.68 5.58
N HIS A 44 19.86 12.40 5.95
CA HIS A 44 20.97 11.65 6.56
C HIS A 44 21.29 10.41 5.72
N PRO A 45 22.44 10.35 5.01
CA PRO A 45 22.79 9.24 4.11
C PRO A 45 22.84 7.85 4.76
N GLN A 46 22.93 7.79 6.09
CA GLN A 46 23.01 6.55 6.87
C GLN A 46 21.66 6.12 7.47
N ILE A 47 20.60 6.90 7.28
CA ILE A 47 19.28 6.65 7.89
C ILE A 47 18.21 6.68 6.78
N PRO A 48 17.35 5.66 6.68
CA PRO A 48 16.23 5.71 5.76
C PRO A 48 15.14 6.66 6.28
N ASP A 49 15.24 7.93 5.92
CA ASP A 49 14.40 9.03 6.42
C ASP A 49 13.31 9.49 5.43
N GLN A 50 13.14 8.75 4.33
CA GLN A 50 12.19 9.09 3.26
C GLN A 50 10.75 8.66 3.58
N PHE A 51 10.20 9.17 4.68
CA PHE A 51 8.82 8.92 5.11
C PHE A 51 7.77 9.33 4.07
N SER A 52 8.10 10.26 3.18
CA SER A 52 7.27 10.64 2.04
C SER A 52 6.90 9.45 1.15
N ARG A 53 7.72 8.39 1.11
CA ARG A 53 7.43 7.16 0.35
C ARG A 53 6.17 6.45 0.83
N LEU A 54 5.89 6.47 2.13
CA LEU A 54 4.69 5.85 2.68
C LEU A 54 3.44 6.48 2.08
N TRP A 55 3.40 7.81 2.00
CA TRP A 55 2.28 8.57 1.46
C TRP A 55 2.22 8.54 -0.06
N LEU A 56 3.35 8.75 -0.73
CA LEU A 56 3.41 8.80 -2.19
C LEU A 56 3.08 7.44 -2.84
N SER A 57 3.40 6.34 -2.17
CA SER A 57 3.07 4.99 -2.65
C SER A 57 1.58 4.82 -2.96
N LEU A 58 0.69 5.53 -2.26
CA LEU A 58 -0.76 5.46 -2.43
C LEU A 58 -1.25 6.01 -3.77
N PHE A 59 -0.50 6.96 -4.35
CA PHE A 59 -0.88 7.65 -5.59
C PHE A 59 -0.22 7.02 -6.82
N LEU A 60 0.81 6.19 -6.62
CA LEU A 60 1.52 5.50 -7.69
C LEU A 60 0.75 4.25 -8.12
N HIS A 61 0.80 3.92 -9.41
CA HIS A 61 0.16 2.71 -9.93
C HIS A 61 1.16 1.94 -10.80
N ALA A 62 1.14 0.61 -10.69
CA ALA A 62 2.04 -0.27 -11.44
C ALA A 62 1.84 -0.22 -12.96
N GLY A 63 0.70 0.29 -13.44
CA GLY A 63 0.42 0.46 -14.87
C GLY A 63 -0.94 1.09 -15.15
N VAL A 64 -1.21 1.33 -16.43
CA VAL A 64 -2.44 2.02 -16.88
C VAL A 64 -3.70 1.24 -16.49
N LEU A 65 -3.71 -0.09 -16.69
CA LEU A 65 -4.87 -0.92 -16.33
C LEU A 65 -5.14 -0.86 -14.81
N HIS A 66 -4.09 -0.97 -13.99
CA HIS A 66 -4.22 -0.85 -12.54
C HIS A 66 -4.79 0.52 -12.15
N CYS A 67 -4.28 1.61 -12.75
CA CYS A 67 -4.82 2.96 -12.53
C CYS A 67 -6.31 3.07 -12.91
N LEU A 68 -6.70 2.58 -14.08
CA LEU A 68 -8.10 2.64 -14.55
C LEU A 68 -9.05 1.89 -13.61
N VAL A 69 -8.68 0.69 -13.16
CA VAL A 69 -9.48 -0.09 -12.21
C VAL A 69 -9.59 0.64 -10.87
N SER A 70 -8.50 1.20 -10.37
CA SER A 70 -8.49 1.95 -9.11
C SER A 70 -9.36 3.21 -9.17
N VAL A 71 -9.27 3.98 -10.25
CA VAL A 71 -10.11 5.16 -10.46
C VAL A 71 -11.57 4.77 -10.62
N PHE A 72 -11.87 3.69 -11.34
CA PHE A 72 -13.24 3.19 -11.47
C PHE A 72 -13.85 2.82 -10.10
N PHE A 73 -13.08 2.13 -9.25
CA PHE A 73 -13.49 1.81 -7.89
C PHE A 73 -13.74 3.10 -7.07
N GLN A 74 -12.82 4.06 -7.12
CA GLN A 74 -12.97 5.33 -6.40
C GLN A 74 -14.21 6.11 -6.87
N MET A 75 -14.40 6.24 -8.18
CA MET A 75 -15.53 7.01 -8.72
C MET A 75 -16.90 6.34 -8.50
N SER A 76 -16.91 5.03 -8.25
CA SER A 76 -18.13 4.28 -7.98
C SER A 76 -18.41 4.16 -6.47
N VAL A 77 -17.50 3.55 -5.72
CA VAL A 77 -17.72 3.21 -4.30
C VAL A 77 -17.32 4.36 -3.38
N LEU A 78 -16.11 4.89 -3.56
CA LEU A 78 -15.57 5.92 -2.66
C LEU A 78 -16.40 7.20 -2.73
N ARG A 79 -16.80 7.62 -3.93
CA ARG A 79 -17.65 8.80 -4.15
C ARG A 79 -18.99 8.71 -3.43
N ASP A 80 -19.62 7.54 -3.42
CA ASP A 80 -20.92 7.37 -2.79
C ASP A 80 -20.78 7.34 -1.26
N LEU A 81 -19.71 6.72 -0.74
CA LEU A 81 -19.36 6.79 0.67
C LEU A 81 -19.02 8.21 1.12
N GLU A 82 -18.28 8.96 0.31
CA GLU A 82 -17.91 10.35 0.59
C GLU A 82 -19.14 11.24 0.74
N LYS A 83 -20.15 11.06 -0.12
CA LYS A 83 -21.42 11.79 -0.01
C LYS A 83 -22.22 11.42 1.24
N LEU A 84 -22.10 10.17 1.70
CA LEU A 84 -22.85 9.66 2.86
C LEU A 84 -22.19 10.04 4.19
N ALA A 85 -20.89 9.79 4.32
CA ALA A 85 -20.13 9.90 5.56
C ALA A 85 -19.28 11.18 5.66
N GLY A 86 -19.18 11.95 4.57
CA GLY A 86 -18.41 13.19 4.50
C GLY A 86 -16.95 12.98 4.06
N TRP A 87 -16.41 13.99 3.38
CA TRP A 87 -15.07 13.95 2.77
C TRP A 87 -13.94 13.80 3.78
N LEU A 88 -14.03 14.45 4.95
CA LEU A 88 -12.94 14.47 5.92
C LEU A 88 -12.73 13.08 6.54
N ARG A 89 -13.83 12.45 6.99
CA ARG A 89 -13.82 11.11 7.59
C ARG A 89 -13.28 10.08 6.60
N ILE A 90 -13.82 10.08 5.37
CA ILE A 90 -13.40 9.16 4.32
C ILE A 90 -11.94 9.37 3.92
N SER A 91 -11.46 10.62 3.85
CA SER A 91 -10.05 10.92 3.54
C SER A 91 -9.09 10.36 4.60
N ILE A 92 -9.42 10.52 5.89
CA ILE A 92 -8.61 10.00 7.00
C ILE A 92 -8.54 8.47 6.93
N ILE A 93 -9.70 7.81 6.79
CA ILE A 93 -9.78 6.34 6.69
C ILE A 93 -8.97 5.86 5.48
N TYR A 94 -9.17 6.48 4.31
CA TYR A 94 -8.49 6.12 3.07
C TYR A 94 -6.97 6.21 3.21
N LEU A 95 -6.46 7.34 3.70
CA LEU A 95 -5.02 7.57 3.78
C LEU A 95 -4.36 6.67 4.83
N LEU A 96 -4.91 6.59 6.04
CA LEU A 96 -4.28 5.84 7.14
C LEU A 96 -4.36 4.32 6.93
N SER A 97 -5.47 3.80 6.39
CA SER A 97 -5.58 2.38 6.06
C SER A 97 -4.63 1.98 4.94
N GLY A 98 -4.45 2.85 3.95
CA GLY A 98 -3.49 2.66 2.87
C GLY A 98 -2.05 2.63 3.36
N VAL A 99 -1.63 3.62 4.15
CA VAL A 99 -0.28 3.64 4.74
C VAL A 99 -0.03 2.39 5.56
N THR A 100 -0.99 1.98 6.38
CA THR A 100 -0.86 0.77 7.22
C THR A 100 -0.77 -0.50 6.38
N GLY A 101 -1.56 -0.62 5.32
CA GLY A 101 -1.50 -1.75 4.39
C GLY A 101 -0.15 -1.83 3.67
N ASN A 102 0.28 -0.74 3.04
CA ASN A 102 1.54 -0.70 2.28
C ASN A 102 2.75 -0.92 3.21
N LEU A 103 2.70 -0.42 4.45
CA LEU A 103 3.74 -0.68 5.45
C LEU A 103 3.78 -2.16 5.85
N ALA A 104 2.63 -2.79 6.08
CA ALA A 104 2.57 -4.20 6.42
C ALA A 104 3.15 -5.06 5.29
N SER A 105 2.77 -4.79 4.04
CA SER A 105 3.37 -5.45 2.88
C SER A 105 4.88 -5.27 2.81
N ALA A 106 5.39 -4.05 2.97
CA ALA A 106 6.83 -3.79 2.94
C ALA A 106 7.61 -4.58 4.02
N ILE A 107 6.96 -4.88 5.15
CA ILE A 107 7.54 -5.70 6.23
C ILE A 107 7.48 -7.20 5.89
N PHE A 108 6.35 -7.70 5.39
CA PHE A 108 6.16 -9.14 5.14
C PHE A 108 6.70 -9.62 3.78
N LEU A 109 6.82 -8.72 2.80
CA LEU A 109 7.25 -8.98 1.42
C LEU A 109 8.36 -8.00 0.97
N PRO A 110 9.50 -7.94 1.68
CA PRO A 110 10.52 -6.90 1.48
C PRO A 110 11.17 -6.88 0.08
N TYR A 111 11.07 -7.98 -0.67
CA TYR A 111 11.63 -8.11 -2.02
C TYR A 111 10.63 -7.85 -3.14
N ARG A 112 9.39 -7.47 -2.82
CA ARG A 112 8.37 -7.12 -3.80
C ARG A 112 8.01 -5.65 -3.68
N ALA A 113 8.14 -4.92 -4.77
CA ALA A 113 7.66 -3.55 -4.84
C ALA A 113 6.13 -3.56 -4.94
N GLU A 114 5.46 -3.01 -3.93
CA GLU A 114 4.04 -2.71 -3.97
C GLU A 114 3.82 -1.20 -4.15
N VAL A 115 2.83 -0.85 -4.96
CA VAL A 115 2.37 0.52 -5.17
C VAL A 115 0.87 0.55 -5.33
N GLY A 116 0.27 1.65 -4.91
CA GLY A 116 -1.11 1.99 -5.16
C GLY A 116 -2.01 1.98 -3.94
N PRO A 117 -3.29 2.28 -4.17
CA PRO A 117 -4.25 2.50 -3.10
C PRO A 117 -4.95 1.21 -2.66
N ALA A 118 -4.43 0.03 -3.00
CA ALA A 118 -5.11 -1.24 -2.75
C ALA A 118 -5.46 -1.39 -1.25
N GLY A 119 -4.50 -1.14 -0.35
CA GLY A 119 -4.76 -1.11 1.10
C GLY A 119 -5.87 -0.14 1.50
N SER A 120 -5.90 1.06 0.91
CA SER A 120 -6.97 2.05 1.12
C SER A 120 -8.33 1.55 0.64
N GLN A 121 -8.40 0.91 -0.52
CA GLN A 121 -9.65 0.40 -1.09
C GLN A 121 -10.25 -0.69 -0.20
N PHE A 122 -9.42 -1.58 0.36
CA PHE A 122 -9.87 -2.56 1.35
C PHE A 122 -10.24 -1.91 2.69
N GLY A 123 -9.59 -0.83 3.10
CA GLY A 123 -10.02 -0.03 4.25
C GLY A 123 -11.40 0.61 4.06
N ILE A 124 -11.70 1.09 2.85
CA ILE A 124 -13.02 1.61 2.48
C ILE A 124 -14.07 0.49 2.41
N LEU A 125 -13.68 -0.70 1.95
CA LEU A 125 -14.53 -1.89 2.02
C LEU A 125 -14.89 -2.25 3.47
N ALA A 126 -13.94 -2.13 4.40
CA ALA A 126 -14.20 -2.30 5.84
C ALA A 126 -15.13 -1.21 6.38
N CYS A 127 -14.96 0.05 5.95
CA CYS A 127 -15.87 1.14 6.29
C CYS A 127 -17.32 0.83 5.89
N LEU A 128 -17.54 0.26 4.69
CA LEU A 128 -18.88 -0.17 4.26
C LEU A 128 -19.51 -1.21 5.21
N PHE A 129 -18.72 -2.11 5.79
CA PHE A 129 -19.25 -3.04 6.80
C PHE A 129 -19.69 -2.31 8.07
N VAL A 130 -18.90 -1.34 8.53
CA VAL A 130 -19.23 -0.55 9.72
C VAL A 130 -20.51 0.25 9.49
N GLU A 131 -20.64 0.93 8.35
CA GLU A 131 -21.84 1.67 7.97
C GLU A 131 -23.08 0.76 7.85
N LEU A 132 -22.90 -0.45 7.31
CA LEU A 132 -23.97 -1.46 7.24
C LEU A 132 -24.42 -1.90 8.63
N PHE A 133 -23.49 -2.14 9.55
CA PHE A 133 -23.82 -2.52 10.93
C PHE A 133 -24.49 -1.39 11.70
N GLN A 134 -24.05 -0.15 11.51
CA GLN A 134 -24.68 1.03 12.11
C GLN A 134 -26.09 1.26 11.56
N SER A 135 -26.30 1.01 10.27
CA SER A 135 -27.59 1.19 9.61
C SER A 135 -28.50 -0.05 9.67
N TRP A 136 -28.12 -1.09 10.41
CA TRP A 136 -28.76 -2.42 10.35
C TRP A 136 -30.26 -2.40 10.65
N GLN A 137 -30.70 -1.53 11.57
CA GLN A 137 -32.11 -1.38 11.96
C GLN A 137 -32.94 -0.56 10.98
N ILE A 138 -32.29 0.26 10.14
CA ILE A 138 -32.94 1.16 9.19
C ILE A 138 -33.14 0.45 7.84
N LEU A 139 -32.25 -0.47 7.47
CA LEU A 139 -32.36 -1.23 6.23
C LEU A 139 -33.55 -2.21 6.27
N GLU A 140 -34.34 -2.24 5.19
CA GLU A 140 -35.42 -3.21 5.02
C GLU A 140 -34.92 -4.67 4.93
N ARG A 141 -33.72 -4.88 4.40
CA ARG A 141 -33.14 -6.21 4.13
C ARG A 141 -31.64 -6.27 4.46
N PRO A 142 -31.23 -6.10 5.73
CA PRO A 142 -29.83 -5.98 6.11
C PRO A 142 -29.03 -7.24 5.78
N TRP A 143 -29.61 -8.42 5.95
CA TRP A 143 -28.96 -9.69 5.62
C TRP A 143 -28.61 -9.82 4.14
N ARG A 144 -29.44 -9.30 3.22
CA ARG A 144 -29.15 -9.35 1.78
C ARG A 144 -28.01 -8.39 1.41
N ALA A 145 -27.95 -7.22 2.06
CA ALA A 145 -26.85 -6.29 1.88
C ALA A 145 -25.54 -6.88 2.44
N PHE A 146 -25.60 -7.49 3.62
CA PHE A 146 -24.45 -8.18 4.22
C PHE A 146 -23.93 -9.31 3.35
N THR A 147 -24.78 -10.22 2.88
CA THR A 147 -24.33 -11.35 2.04
C THR A 147 -23.73 -10.87 0.73
N LYS A 148 -24.29 -9.82 0.12
CA LYS A 148 -23.71 -9.19 -1.08
C LYS A 148 -22.32 -8.63 -0.80
N LEU A 149 -22.18 -7.85 0.29
CA LEU A 149 -20.89 -7.24 0.65
C LEU A 149 -19.85 -8.27 1.06
N ALA A 150 -20.26 -9.32 1.79
CA ALA A 150 -19.42 -10.44 2.17
C ALA A 150 -18.97 -11.25 0.94
N ALA A 151 -19.87 -11.53 0.00
CA ALA A 151 -19.52 -12.22 -1.25
C ALA A 151 -18.50 -11.42 -2.08
N ILE A 152 -18.69 -10.10 -2.19
CA ILE A 152 -17.75 -9.20 -2.88
C ILE A 152 -16.38 -9.22 -2.17
N SER A 153 -16.36 -9.13 -0.84
CA SER A 153 -15.13 -9.17 -0.05
C SER A 153 -14.37 -10.47 -0.23
N VAL A 154 -15.06 -11.61 -0.10
CA VAL A 154 -14.46 -12.95 -0.31
C VAL A 154 -13.92 -13.10 -1.73
N PHE A 155 -14.66 -12.61 -2.74
CA PHE A 155 -14.19 -12.60 -4.11
C PHE A 155 -12.87 -11.82 -4.24
N PHE A 156 -12.78 -10.60 -3.72
CA PHE A 156 -11.56 -9.79 -3.79
C PHE A 156 -10.38 -10.40 -3.02
N PHE A 157 -10.60 -10.93 -1.81
CA PHE A 157 -9.54 -11.63 -1.07
C PHE A 157 -9.08 -12.91 -1.78
N SER A 158 -9.96 -13.57 -2.53
CA SER A 158 -9.59 -14.74 -3.34
C SER A 158 -8.66 -14.38 -4.49
N PHE A 159 -8.75 -13.18 -5.08
CA PHE A 159 -7.75 -12.73 -6.06
C PHE A 159 -6.37 -12.60 -5.44
N GLY A 160 -6.25 -12.31 -4.15
CA GLY A 160 -4.95 -12.30 -3.49
C GLY A 160 -4.25 -13.66 -3.36
N LEU A 161 -4.91 -14.75 -3.77
CA LEU A 161 -4.24 -16.04 -3.98
C LEU A 161 -3.46 -16.09 -5.30
N LEU A 162 -3.71 -15.16 -6.22
CA LEU A 162 -2.97 -15.05 -7.47
C LEU A 162 -1.57 -14.50 -7.20
N PRO A 163 -0.56 -14.95 -7.96
CA PRO A 163 0.76 -14.35 -7.90
C PRO A 163 0.64 -12.86 -8.26
N TRP A 164 1.43 -12.02 -7.57
CA TRP A 164 1.52 -10.57 -7.75
C TRP A 164 0.44 -9.72 -7.05
N ILE A 165 -0.52 -10.34 -6.35
CA ILE A 165 -1.49 -9.62 -5.55
C ILE A 165 -1.10 -9.69 -4.08
N ASP A 166 -1.03 -8.54 -3.43
CA ASP A 166 -0.56 -8.43 -2.05
C ASP A 166 -1.70 -8.54 -1.04
N ASN A 167 -1.86 -9.75 -0.51
CA ASN A 167 -2.87 -9.98 0.52
C ASN A 167 -2.50 -9.40 1.89
N PHE A 168 -1.22 -9.16 2.18
CA PHE A 168 -0.83 -8.53 3.46
C PHE A 168 -1.31 -7.08 3.49
N ALA A 169 -1.11 -6.34 2.40
CA ALA A 169 -1.63 -4.99 2.28
C ALA A 169 -3.17 -4.95 2.35
N HIS A 170 -3.86 -5.87 1.66
CA HIS A 170 -5.32 -5.94 1.69
C HIS A 170 -5.87 -6.23 3.10
N VAL A 171 -5.31 -7.23 3.79
CA VAL A 171 -5.79 -7.64 5.13
C VAL A 171 -5.48 -6.55 6.16
N CYS A 172 -4.26 -6.01 6.18
CA CYS A 172 -3.90 -4.96 7.12
C CYS A 172 -4.62 -3.63 6.82
N GLY A 173 -4.85 -3.32 5.55
CA GLY A 173 -5.69 -2.19 5.12
C GLY A 173 -7.14 -2.35 5.57
N PHE A 174 -7.73 -3.55 5.41
CA PHE A 174 -9.08 -3.85 5.87
C PHE A 174 -9.20 -3.72 7.40
N LEU A 175 -8.29 -4.34 8.16
CA LEU A 175 -8.31 -4.30 9.62
C LEU A 175 -8.17 -2.87 10.16
N SER A 176 -7.18 -2.12 9.65
CA SER A 176 -6.98 -0.72 10.05
C SER A 176 -8.18 0.14 9.67
N GLY A 177 -8.73 -0.01 8.46
CA GLY A 177 -9.94 0.70 8.02
C GLY A 177 -11.15 0.40 8.89
N PHE A 178 -11.33 -0.85 9.33
CA PHE A 178 -12.41 -1.25 10.24
C PHE A 178 -12.31 -0.47 11.56
N PHE A 179 -11.15 -0.48 12.22
CA PHE A 179 -10.95 0.24 13.48
C PHE A 179 -11.06 1.76 13.32
N LEU A 180 -10.48 2.32 12.24
CA LEU A 180 -10.57 3.76 11.94
C LEU A 180 -12.02 4.20 11.72
N SER A 181 -12.85 3.36 11.10
CA SER A 181 -14.26 3.67 10.85
C SER A 181 -15.13 3.68 12.10
N PHE A 182 -14.69 3.06 13.20
CA PHE A 182 -15.33 3.20 14.51
C PHE A 182 -14.83 4.43 15.28
N ALA A 183 -13.57 4.82 15.06
CA ALA A 183 -12.96 5.93 15.77
C ALA A 183 -13.41 7.30 15.24
N PHE A 184 -13.62 7.39 13.92
CA PHE A 184 -14.10 8.59 13.21
C PHE A 184 -15.47 8.34 12.63
#